data_AF-A0A1E8EZZ4-F1
#
_entry.id   AF-A0A1E8EZZ4-F1
#
_cell.length_a   1.000
_cell.length_b   1.000
_cell.length_c   1.000
_cell.angle_alpha   90.00
_cell.angle_beta   90.00
_cell.angle_gamma   90.00
#
_symmetry.space_group_name_H-M   'P 1'
#
loop_
_entity.id
_entity.type
_entity.pdbx_description
1 polymer ?
#
loop_
_entity_poly.entity_id
_entity_poly.type
_entity_poly.pdbx_seq_one_letter_code
_entity_poly.pdbx_strand_id
1 'polypeptide(L)'
;MKKTFRIHPVFGILGFLGILGIIYNPFFCIFFGFFSFFWWGLIGKEKSDERLEENINKAVSIAGRLALILCFFILFALDKKVASETVLLAGSIGYAIIFTLAPALAYFIDKRG
;
A
#
# COMPACT_ATOMS: atom_id res chain seq x y z
N MET A 1 -6.10 -25.34 -23.66
CA MET A 1 -6.09 -23.85 -23.59
C MET A 1 -6.10 -23.42 -22.13
N LYS A 2 -4.97 -22.95 -21.58
CA LYS A 2 -4.96 -22.33 -20.23
C LYS A 2 -5.70 -20.99 -20.33
N LYS A 3 -6.92 -20.90 -19.76
CA LYS A 3 -7.61 -19.62 -19.58
C LYS A 3 -6.73 -18.75 -18.66
N THR A 4 -6.00 -17.81 -19.23
CA THR A 4 -5.26 -16.81 -18.47
C THR A 4 -6.29 -15.90 -17.78
N PHE A 5 -6.56 -16.13 -16.50
CA PHE A 5 -7.32 -15.20 -15.68
C PHE A 5 -6.54 -13.88 -15.64
N ARG A 6 -6.99 -12.89 -16.42
CA ARG A 6 -6.50 -11.51 -16.36
C ARG A 6 -7.11 -10.89 -15.10
N ILE A 7 -6.40 -10.97 -13.99
CA ILE A 7 -6.86 -10.36 -12.75
C ILE A 7 -6.74 -8.85 -12.91
N HIS A 8 -7.87 -8.17 -12.96
CA HIS A 8 -7.94 -6.73 -13.14
C HIS A 8 -7.42 -6.03 -11.86
N PRO A 9 -6.56 -5.00 -11.97
CA PRO A 9 -5.98 -4.32 -10.79
C PRO A 9 -7.02 -3.73 -9.83
N VAL A 10 -8.24 -3.51 -10.32
CA VAL A 10 -9.40 -3.07 -9.54
C VAL A 10 -9.81 -4.09 -8.47
N PHE A 11 -9.52 -5.39 -8.61
CA PHE A 11 -9.87 -6.39 -7.60
C PHE A 11 -9.03 -6.28 -6.31
N GLY A 12 -7.77 -5.82 -6.40
CA GLY A 12 -6.97 -5.48 -5.23
C GLY A 12 -7.53 -4.26 -4.48
N ILE A 13 -8.11 -3.30 -5.21
CA ILE A 13 -8.75 -2.08 -4.67
C ILE A 13 -10.19 -2.38 -4.18
N LEU A 14 -10.89 -3.38 -4.73
CA LEU A 14 -12.22 -3.77 -4.26
C LEU A 14 -12.16 -4.58 -2.95
N GLY A 15 -11.11 -5.39 -2.75
CA GLY A 15 -10.82 -6.00 -1.44
C GLY A 15 -10.60 -4.95 -0.34
N PHE A 16 -10.08 -3.78 -0.72
CA PHE A 16 -9.89 -2.60 0.14
C PHE A 16 -11.23 -1.99 0.61
N LEU A 17 -12.23 -1.91 -0.29
CA LEU A 17 -13.57 -1.37 0.03
C LEU A 17 -14.48 -2.36 0.75
N GLY A 18 -14.39 -3.66 0.44
CA GLY A 18 -15.30 -4.68 0.98
C GLY A 18 -15.09 -5.03 2.46
N ILE A 19 -13.90 -4.76 3.02
CA ILE A 19 -13.55 -5.07 4.42
C ILE A 19 -13.53 -3.82 5.31
N LEU A 20 -13.61 -2.60 4.73
CA LEU A 20 -13.83 -1.34 5.46
C LEU A 20 -15.14 -1.31 6.26
N GLY A 21 -16.08 -2.22 5.96
CA GLY A 21 -17.43 -2.23 6.49
C GLY A 21 -17.64 -2.92 7.85
N ILE A 22 -16.67 -3.62 8.44
CA ILE A 22 -16.94 -4.39 9.67
C ILE A 22 -15.70 -4.37 10.59
N ILE A 23 -15.90 -3.84 11.80
CA ILE A 23 -15.17 -4.04 13.08
C ILE A 23 -14.64 -2.74 13.71
N TYR A 24 -15.01 -2.54 14.98
CA TYR A 24 -14.75 -1.41 15.88
C TYR A 24 -13.26 -1.10 16.21
N ASN A 25 -12.28 -1.71 15.54
CA ASN A 25 -10.86 -1.60 15.92
C ASN A 25 -10.03 -0.87 14.85
N PRO A 26 -9.55 0.36 15.11
CA PRO A 26 -8.68 1.12 14.20
C PRO A 26 -7.44 0.36 13.71
N PHE A 27 -6.88 -0.53 14.54
CA PHE A 27 -5.70 -1.32 14.19
C PHE A 27 -5.97 -2.30 13.04
N PHE A 28 -7.21 -2.76 12.89
CA PHE A 28 -7.60 -3.68 11.81
C PHE A 28 -7.38 -3.06 10.42
N CYS A 29 -7.34 -1.73 10.29
CA CYS A 29 -7.01 -1.07 9.03
C CYS A 29 -5.62 -1.47 8.50
N ILE A 30 -4.68 -1.88 9.35
CA ILE A 30 -3.36 -2.38 8.92
C ILE A 30 -3.49 -3.63 8.05
N PHE A 31 -4.51 -4.46 8.30
CA PHE A 31 -4.78 -5.66 7.51
C PHE A 31 -5.00 -5.34 6.02
N PHE A 32 -5.45 -4.12 5.68
CA PHE A 32 -5.55 -3.71 4.27
C PHE A 32 -4.20 -3.67 3.56
N GLY A 33 -3.10 -3.41 4.27
CA GLY A 33 -1.75 -3.49 3.72
C GLY A 33 -1.38 -4.89 3.21
N PHE A 34 -2.06 -5.95 3.70
CA PHE A 34 -1.89 -7.31 3.20
C PHE A 34 -2.17 -7.42 1.69
N PHE A 35 -3.18 -6.70 1.18
CA PHE A 35 -3.57 -6.74 -0.24
C PHE A 35 -2.50 -6.19 -1.20
N SER A 36 -1.44 -5.57 -0.68
CA SER A 36 -0.23 -5.23 -1.45
C SER A 36 0.36 -6.45 -2.19
N PHE A 37 0.17 -7.68 -1.68
CA PHE A 37 0.61 -8.92 -2.33
C PHE A 37 0.10 -9.04 -3.77
N PHE A 38 -1.08 -8.48 -4.06
CA PHE A 38 -1.69 -8.53 -5.38
C PHE A 38 -0.82 -7.83 -6.43
N TRP A 39 -0.31 -6.65 -6.09
CA TRP A 39 0.55 -5.85 -6.96
C TRP A 39 1.93 -6.50 -7.14
N TRP A 40 2.49 -7.05 -6.06
CA TRP A 40 3.71 -7.85 -6.14
C TRP A 40 3.54 -9.08 -7.04
N GLY A 41 2.38 -9.74 -6.99
CA GLY A 41 2.06 -10.86 -7.87
C GLY A 41 1.87 -10.47 -9.34
N LEU A 42 1.55 -9.21 -9.64
CA LEU A 42 1.55 -8.69 -11.00
C LEU A 42 2.97 -8.39 -11.49
N ILE A 43 3.79 -7.73 -10.66
CA ILE A 43 5.20 -7.42 -10.95
C ILE A 43 6.01 -8.72 -11.14
N GLY A 44 5.80 -9.73 -10.30
CA GLY A 44 6.51 -11.01 -10.40
C GLY A 44 6.20 -11.84 -11.66
N LYS A 45 5.25 -11.41 -12.50
CA LYS A 45 5.01 -12.00 -13.82
C LYS A 45 5.83 -11.35 -14.93
N GLU A 46 6.39 -10.18 -14.68
CA GLU A 46 7.26 -9.48 -15.62
C GLU A 46 8.68 -10.04 -15.56
N LYS A 47 9.42 -9.89 -16.65
CA LYS A 47 10.79 -10.38 -16.73
C LYS A 47 11.65 -9.50 -15.84
N SER A 48 12.36 -10.13 -14.90
CA SER A 48 13.26 -9.43 -13.99
C SER A 48 14.48 -8.94 -14.76
N ASP A 49 14.39 -7.70 -15.24
CA ASP A 49 15.47 -6.97 -15.90
C ASP A 49 15.89 -5.77 -15.02
N GLU A 50 17.09 -5.23 -15.21
CA GLU A 50 17.67 -4.14 -14.37
C GLU A 50 16.73 -2.92 -14.24
N ARG A 51 15.98 -2.62 -15.30
CA ARG A 51 14.97 -1.54 -15.32
C ARG A 51 13.85 -1.74 -14.29
N LEU A 52 13.37 -2.98 -14.14
CA LEU A 52 12.30 -3.30 -13.19
C LEU A 52 12.80 -3.13 -11.75
N GLU A 53 14.03 -3.54 -11.48
CA GLU A 53 14.67 -3.38 -10.17
C GLU A 53 14.85 -1.90 -9.80
N GLU A 54 15.31 -1.06 -10.73
CA GLU A 54 15.38 0.39 -10.53
C GLU A 54 14.00 1.02 -10.24
N ASN A 55 12.98 0.59 -10.98
CA ASN A 55 11.60 1.08 -10.81
C ASN A 55 11.03 0.69 -9.44
N ILE A 56 11.27 -0.54 -8.99
CA ILE A 56 10.89 -1.01 -7.65
C ILE A 56 11.63 -0.19 -6.59
N ASN A 57 12.94 -0.04 -6.70
CA ASN A 57 13.76 0.72 -5.74
C ASN A 57 13.30 2.18 -5.65
N LYS A 58 12.97 2.81 -6.77
CA LYS A 58 12.42 4.17 -6.82
C LYS A 58 11.05 4.25 -6.13
N ALA A 59 10.14 3.31 -6.42
CA ALA A 59 8.82 3.28 -5.81
C ALA A 59 8.88 3.05 -4.30
N VAL A 60 9.72 2.12 -3.84
CA VAL A 60 9.98 1.85 -2.42
C VAL A 60 10.60 3.07 -1.74
N SER A 61 11.54 3.76 -2.40
CA SER A 61 12.12 5.00 -1.85
C SER A 61 11.06 6.10 -1.65
N ILE A 62 10.15 6.28 -2.61
CA ILE A 62 9.04 7.25 -2.50
C ILE A 62 8.11 6.85 -1.35
N ALA A 63 7.71 5.58 -1.28
CA ALA A 63 6.85 5.08 -0.21
C ALA A 63 7.52 5.23 1.18
N GLY A 64 8.83 4.97 1.27
CA GLY A 64 9.61 5.18 2.49
C GLY A 64 9.63 6.63 2.95
N ARG A 65 9.79 7.60 2.03
CA ARG A 65 9.68 9.03 2.36
C ARG A 65 8.30 9.40 2.87
N LEU A 66 7.24 8.85 2.26
CA LEU A 66 5.87 9.04 2.74
C LEU A 66 5.66 8.44 4.14
N ALA A 67 6.28 7.30 4.44
CA ALA A 67 6.25 6.70 5.78
C ALA A 67 6.91 7.60 6.82
N LEU A 68 8.05 8.21 6.50
CA LEU A 68 8.70 9.17 7.41
C LEU A 68 7.84 10.40 7.67
N ILE A 69 7.18 10.94 6.62
CA ILE A 69 6.24 12.05 6.76
C ILE A 69 5.05 11.66 7.62
N LEU A 70 4.50 10.45 7.43
CA LEU A 70 3.43 9.92 8.28
C LEU A 70 3.87 9.81 9.74
N CYS A 71 5.07 9.26 10.00
CA CYS A 71 5.65 9.19 11.35
C CYS A 71 5.77 10.58 11.98
N PHE A 72 6.23 11.58 11.23
CA PHE A 72 6.28 12.96 11.70
C PHE A 72 4.90 13.47 12.15
N PHE A 73 3.85 13.26 11.34
CA PHE A 73 2.49 13.68 11.71
C PHE A 73 1.91 12.91 12.91
N ILE A 74 2.21 11.61 13.03
CA ILE A 74 1.82 10.81 14.20
C ILE A 74 2.47 11.37 15.47
N LEU A 75 3.78 11.61 15.44
CA LEU A 75 4.52 12.18 16.57
C LEU A 75 4.00 13.58 16.93
N PHE A 76 3.71 14.41 15.92
CA PHE A 76 3.13 15.73 16.11
C PHE A 76 1.72 15.65 16.73
N ALA A 77 0.88 14.72 16.32
CA ALA A 77 -0.45 14.52 16.88
C ALA A 77 -0.39 14.04 18.33
N LEU A 78 0.57 13.17 18.67
CA LEU A 78 0.83 12.74 20.04
C LEU A 78 1.29 13.90 20.92
N ASP A 79 2.20 14.75 20.45
CA ASP A 79 2.62 15.99 21.14
C ASP A 79 1.43 16.91 21.43
N LYS A 80 0.50 17.03 20.48
CA LYS A 80 -0.71 17.84 20.61
C LYS A 80 -1.81 17.19 21.45
N LYS A 81 -1.55 16.03 22.07
CA LYS A 81 -2.51 15.27 22.89
C LYS A 81 -3.81 14.94 22.15
N VAL A 82 -3.72 14.73 20.83
CA VAL A 82 -4.85 14.22 20.04
C VAL A 82 -5.27 12.87 20.60
N ALA A 83 -6.58 12.57 20.57
CA ALA A 83 -7.12 11.32 21.08
C ALA A 83 -6.40 10.11 20.45
N SER A 84 -5.99 9.17 21.30
CA SER A 84 -5.21 8.00 20.89
C SER A 84 -5.91 7.18 19.81
N GLU A 85 -7.24 7.08 19.84
CA GLU A 85 -8.04 6.40 18.83
C GLU A 85 -7.92 7.06 17.45
N THR A 86 -7.90 8.39 17.39
CA THR A 86 -7.74 9.14 16.14
C THR A 86 -6.33 8.98 15.58
N VAL A 87 -5.30 9.00 16.44
CA VAL A 87 -3.90 8.78 16.04
C VAL A 87 -3.70 7.36 15.52
N LEU A 88 -4.28 6.37 16.20
CA LEU A 88 -4.25 4.97 15.78
C LEU A 88 -4.96 4.79 14.44
N LEU A 89 -6.15 5.35 14.26
CA LEU A 89 -6.88 5.27 13.01
C LEU A 89 -6.09 5.89 11.85
N ALA A 90 -5.58 7.12 12.04
CA ALA A 90 -4.79 7.81 11.02
C ALA A 90 -3.50 7.04 10.69
N GLY A 91 -2.82 6.50 11.70
CA GLY A 91 -1.61 5.71 11.52
C GLY A 91 -1.87 4.38 10.82
N SER A 92 -2.92 3.67 11.20
CA SER A 92 -3.29 2.38 10.60
C SER A 92 -3.75 2.53 9.14
N ILE A 93 -4.53 3.57 8.83
CA ILE A 93 -4.91 3.90 7.45
C ILE A 93 -3.68 4.32 6.64
N GLY A 94 -2.86 5.23 7.18
CA GLY A 94 -1.65 5.70 6.51
C GLY A 94 -0.67 4.56 6.21
N TYR A 95 -0.50 3.64 7.16
CA TYR A 95 0.29 2.42 6.97
C TYR A 95 -0.23 1.59 5.80
N ALA A 96 -1.52 1.27 5.79
CA ALA A 96 -2.12 0.44 4.75
C ALA A 96 -2.01 1.06 3.35
N ILE A 97 -2.20 2.37 3.26
CA ILE A 97 -2.05 3.12 2.01
C ILE A 97 -0.61 3.01 1.52
N ILE A 98 0.38 3.35 2.35
CA ILE A 98 1.80 3.36 1.95
C ILE A 98 2.26 1.97 1.52
N PHE A 99 1.87 0.94 2.27
CA PHE A 99 2.26 -0.44 1.99
C PHE A 99 1.69 -0.96 0.67
N THR A 100 0.50 -0.49 0.29
CA THR A 100 -0.15 -0.81 -0.99
C THR A 100 0.36 0.07 -2.13
N LEU A 101 0.70 1.32 -1.83
CA LEU A 101 1.19 2.31 -2.79
C LEU A 101 2.56 1.91 -3.36
N ALA A 102 3.46 1.36 -2.55
CA ALA A 102 4.81 0.97 -2.99
C ALA A 102 4.80 0.03 -4.22
N PRO A 103 4.15 -1.15 -4.17
CA PRO A 103 4.10 -2.03 -5.33
C PRO A 103 3.15 -1.54 -6.42
N ALA A 104 2.09 -0.79 -6.09
CA ALA A 104 1.23 -0.18 -7.10
C ALA A 104 2.01 0.84 -7.95
N LEU A 105 2.80 1.71 -7.33
CA LEU A 105 3.67 2.68 -8.01
C LEU A 105 4.72 1.97 -8.86
N ALA A 106 5.38 0.94 -8.34
CA ALA A 106 6.35 0.17 -9.11
C ALA A 106 5.71 -0.39 -10.40
N TYR A 107 4.52 -0.99 -10.29
CA TYR A 107 3.77 -1.53 -11.43
C TYR A 107 3.37 -0.44 -12.46
N PHE A 108 2.90 0.72 -11.99
CA PHE A 108 2.50 1.81 -12.88
C PHE A 108 3.68 2.52 -13.54
N ILE A 109 4.82 2.63 -12.86
CA ILE A 109 6.05 3.20 -13.42
C ILE A 109 6.59 2.28 -14.50
N ASP A 110 6.64 0.97 -14.25
CA ASP A 110 7.14 0.01 -15.24
C ASP A 110 6.28 -0.01 -16.51
N LYS A 111 4.95 -0.06 -16.36
CA LYS A 111 4.04 -0.05 -17.52
C LYS A 111 4.03 1.23 -18.36
N ARG A 112 4.61 2.32 -17.85
CA ARG A 112 4.69 3.59 -18.58
C ARG A 112 6.03 3.79 -19.30
N GLY A 113 7.05 2.96 -19.01
CA GLY A 113 8.39 3.03 -19.61
C GLY A 113 8.70 1.87 -20.53
#